data_AF-A0A2E5JRQ7-F1
#
_entry.id   AF-A0A2E5JRQ7-F1
#
_cell.length_a   1.000
_cell.length_b   1.000
_cell.length_c   1.000
_cell.angle_alpha   90.00
_cell.angle_beta   90.00
_cell.angle_gamma   90.00
#
_symmetry.space_group_name_H-M   'P 1'
#
loop_
_entity.id
_entity.type
_entity.pdbx_description
1 polymer ?
#
loop_
_entity_poly.entity_id
_entity_poly.type
_entity_poly.pdbx_seq_one_letter_code
_entity_poly.pdbx_strand_id
1 'polypeptide(L)'
;MRLFIFALVLQSLFAFQGYLDSDSSSKDESQKLFTYHKPASLTANSINHYSVIHFIQYCALSLIKFIQIKHVLIISVLWEIYELFTHYEWGRESWLNKLCDIGFNVSGFYFGRMLIRKYR
;
A
#
# COMPACT_ATOMS: atom_id res chain seq x y z
N MET A 1 -16.72 11.24 3.50
CA MET A 1 -15.90 11.21 4.73
C MET A 1 -15.94 9.85 5.45
N ARG A 2 -17.10 9.31 5.84
CA ARG A 2 -17.20 8.08 6.65
C ARG A 2 -16.52 6.81 6.07
N LEU A 3 -16.46 6.65 4.75
CA LEU A 3 -15.82 5.48 4.12
C LEU A 3 -14.33 5.66 3.79
N PHE A 4 -13.85 6.90 3.69
CA PHE A 4 -12.41 7.19 3.62
C PHE A 4 -11.73 6.72 4.90
N ILE A 5 -12.43 6.91 6.03
CA ILE A 5 -12.04 6.37 7.33
C ILE A 5 -11.97 4.84 7.28
N PHE A 6 -12.89 4.14 6.63
CA PHE A 6 -12.84 2.67 6.56
C PHE A 6 -11.67 2.15 5.72
N ALA A 7 -11.40 2.76 4.56
CA ALA A 7 -10.22 2.44 3.76
C ALA A 7 -8.93 2.74 4.52
N LEU A 8 -8.86 3.89 5.20
CA LEU A 8 -7.75 4.23 6.10
C LEU A 8 -7.63 3.25 7.27
N VAL A 9 -8.73 2.77 7.84
CA VAL A 9 -8.72 1.78 8.91
C VAL A 9 -8.16 0.45 8.40
N LEU A 10 -8.60 -0.01 7.23
CA LEU A 10 -8.06 -1.23 6.61
C LEU A 10 -6.56 -1.08 6.32
N GLN A 11 -6.15 0.08 5.80
CA GLN A 11 -4.75 0.40 5.54
C GLN A 11 -3.94 0.47 6.83
N SER A 12 -4.50 1.05 7.90
CA SER A 12 -3.86 1.15 9.21
C SER A 12 -3.75 -0.19 9.91
N LEU A 13 -4.69 -1.11 9.70
CA LEU A 13 -4.60 -2.49 10.20
C LEU A 13 -3.44 -3.22 9.51
N PHE A 14 -3.20 -2.95 8.24
CA PHE A 14 -2.07 -3.52 7.50
C PHE A 14 -0.73 -2.93 7.97
N ALA A 15 -0.67 -1.61 8.16
CA ALA A 15 0.48 -0.95 8.77
C ALA A 15 0.74 -1.47 10.20
N PHE A 16 -0.32 -1.74 10.96
CA PHE A 16 -0.24 -2.30 12.30
C PHE A 16 0.24 -3.74 12.31
N GLN A 17 -0.16 -4.57 11.35
CA GLN A 17 0.42 -5.90 11.18
C GLN A 17 1.92 -5.83 10.88
N GLY A 18 2.33 -4.93 9.98
CA GLY A 18 3.76 -4.68 9.71
C GLY A 18 4.51 -4.19 10.96
N TYR A 19 3.87 -3.40 11.82
CA TYR A 19 4.43 -3.01 13.12
C TYR A 19 4.59 -4.20 14.07
N LEU A 20 3.58 -5.06 14.22
CA LEU A 20 3.64 -6.24 15.10
C LEU A 20 4.75 -7.22 14.70
N ASP A 21 4.99 -7.39 13.39
CA ASP A 21 6.08 -8.23 12.90
C ASP A 21 7.47 -7.61 13.19
N SER A 22 7.53 -6.29 13.40
CA SER A 22 8.76 -5.54 13.67
C SER A 22 9.08 -5.39 15.17
N ASP A 23 8.06 -5.38 16.03
CA ASP A 23 8.14 -5.02 17.46
C ASP A 23 8.80 -6.09 18.37
N SER A 24 9.38 -7.15 17.80
CA SER A 24 10.26 -8.04 18.57
C SER A 24 11.62 -7.39 18.94
N SER A 25 11.92 -6.20 18.42
CA SER A 25 13.18 -5.50 18.71
C SER A 25 13.10 -3.97 18.53
N SER A 26 12.63 -3.21 19.54
CA SER A 26 13.40 -2.11 20.17
C SER A 26 12.54 -1.05 20.88
N LYS A 27 12.93 -0.73 22.12
CA LYS A 27 12.33 0.31 22.98
C LYS A 27 12.99 1.68 22.75
N ASP A 28 12.93 2.25 21.54
CA ASP A 28 13.44 3.62 21.27
C ASP A 28 12.89 4.29 19.98
N GLU A 29 11.64 4.03 19.59
CA GLU A 29 11.17 4.34 18.22
C GLU A 29 10.45 5.68 18.02
N SER A 30 9.98 6.36 19.06
CA SER A 30 9.15 7.57 18.88
C SER A 30 9.89 8.78 18.31
N GLN A 31 11.23 8.83 18.37
CA GLN A 31 12.01 9.95 17.82
C GLN A 31 12.44 9.78 16.36
N LYS A 32 12.25 8.61 15.74
CA LYS A 32 12.65 8.35 14.34
C LYS A 32 11.49 8.28 13.34
N LEU A 33 10.26 8.53 13.80
CA LEU A 33 9.02 8.29 13.05
C LEU A 33 8.85 9.16 11.79
N PHE A 34 9.65 10.21 11.62
CA PHE A 34 9.62 11.12 10.45
C PHE A 34 10.99 11.28 9.78
N THR A 35 11.85 10.28 9.87
CA THR A 35 13.12 10.31 9.13
C THR A 35 12.84 9.92 7.68
N TYR A 36 13.20 10.79 6.73
CA TYR A 36 13.10 10.44 5.31
C TYR A 36 14.12 9.35 4.97
N HIS A 37 13.63 8.26 4.38
CA HIS A 37 14.42 7.13 3.94
C HIS A 37 14.42 7.07 2.41
N LYS A 38 15.54 7.47 1.82
CA LYS A 38 15.73 7.37 0.38
C LYS A 38 15.89 5.88 -0.03
N PRO A 39 15.15 5.41 -1.05
CA PRO A 39 15.39 4.11 -1.67
C PRO A 39 16.86 3.93 -2.05
N ALA A 40 17.43 2.77 -1.71
CA ALA A 40 18.85 2.49 -1.96
C ALA A 40 19.15 2.26 -3.45
N SER A 41 18.15 1.90 -4.25
CA SER A 41 18.29 1.64 -5.67
C SER A 41 17.10 2.18 -6.48
N LEU A 42 17.32 2.38 -7.77
CA LEU A 42 16.26 2.77 -8.69
C LEU A 42 15.43 1.57 -9.16
N THR A 43 16.03 0.39 -9.37
CA THR A 43 15.41 -0.73 -10.07
C THR A 43 15.60 -2.10 -9.41
N ALA A 44 16.39 -2.23 -8.34
CA ALA A 44 16.59 -3.54 -7.73
C ALA A 44 15.28 -4.01 -7.06
N ASN A 45 14.92 -5.28 -7.22
CA ASN A 45 13.69 -5.86 -6.65
C ASN A 45 12.45 -5.00 -6.95
N SER A 46 12.19 -4.76 -8.24
CA SER A 46 11.10 -3.89 -8.71
C SER A 46 9.69 -4.48 -8.56
N ILE A 47 9.59 -5.77 -8.23
CA ILE A 47 8.33 -6.43 -7.90
C ILE A 47 8.64 -7.38 -6.76
N ASN A 48 7.80 -7.39 -5.73
CA ASN A 48 7.95 -8.27 -4.60
C ASN A 48 6.61 -8.94 -4.20
N HIS A 49 6.62 -9.64 -3.07
CA HIS A 49 5.41 -10.30 -2.57
C HIS A 49 4.34 -9.29 -2.11
N TYR A 50 4.72 -8.10 -1.63
CA TYR A 50 3.79 -7.02 -1.29
C TYR A 50 3.06 -6.51 -2.53
N SER A 51 3.71 -6.44 -3.71
CA SER A 51 3.05 -6.09 -4.98
C SER A 51 1.86 -7.01 -5.32
N VAL A 52 1.96 -8.31 -5.00
CA VAL A 52 0.87 -9.27 -5.18
C VAL A 52 -0.25 -9.03 -4.16
N ILE A 53 0.10 -8.72 -2.91
CA ILE A 53 -0.86 -8.39 -1.87
C ILE A 53 -1.63 -7.11 -2.24
N HIS A 54 -0.94 -6.08 -2.72
CA HIS A 54 -1.49 -4.85 -3.28
C HIS A 54 -2.54 -5.12 -4.36
N PHE A 55 -2.22 -5.98 -5.32
CA PHE A 55 -3.17 -6.40 -6.34
C PHE A 55 -4.46 -7.02 -5.75
N ILE A 56 -4.32 -7.96 -4.82
CA ILE A 56 -5.46 -8.66 -4.19
C ILE A 56 -6.30 -7.70 -3.36
N GLN A 57 -5.66 -6.83 -2.56
CA GLN A 57 -6.32 -5.83 -1.73
C GLN A 57 -7.18 -4.89 -2.57
N TYR A 58 -6.62 -4.34 -3.66
CA TYR A 58 -7.36 -3.42 -4.51
C TYR A 58 -8.40 -4.13 -5.39
N CYS A 59 -8.20 -5.41 -5.69
CA CYS A 59 -9.24 -6.27 -6.25
C CYS A 59 -10.43 -6.41 -5.28
N ALA A 60 -10.19 -6.67 -4.00
CA ALA A 60 -11.26 -6.71 -2.99
C ALA A 60 -11.92 -5.33 -2.81
N LEU A 61 -11.13 -4.25 -2.81
CA LEU A 61 -11.61 -2.87 -2.72
C LEU A 61 -12.58 -2.52 -3.87
N SER A 62 -12.38 -3.12 -5.05
CA SER A 62 -13.21 -2.90 -6.24
C SER A 62 -14.67 -3.38 -6.09
N LEU A 63 -14.93 -4.32 -5.16
CA LEU A 63 -16.26 -4.84 -4.82
C LEU A 63 -17.18 -3.71 -4.32
N ILE A 64 -16.59 -2.68 -3.73
CA ILE A 64 -17.31 -1.52 -3.22
C ILE A 64 -17.65 -0.59 -4.39
N LYS A 65 -18.93 -0.58 -4.80
CA LYS A 65 -19.40 0.13 -6.00
C LYS A 65 -19.05 1.62 -6.03
N PHE A 66 -19.05 2.27 -4.86
CA PHE A 66 -18.81 3.70 -4.67
C PHE A 66 -17.35 4.12 -4.87
N ILE A 67 -16.39 3.19 -4.73
CA ILE A 67 -14.97 3.52 -4.93
C ILE A 67 -14.74 3.73 -6.42
N GLN A 68 -14.07 4.83 -6.73
CA GLN A 68 -13.68 5.23 -8.08
C GLN A 68 -12.16 5.18 -8.20
N ILE A 69 -11.66 5.07 -9.43
CA ILE A 69 -10.23 5.02 -9.72
C ILE A 69 -9.45 6.21 -9.12
N LYS A 70 -10.08 7.39 -9.04
CA LYS A 70 -9.47 8.57 -8.40
C LYS A 70 -9.10 8.33 -6.93
N HIS A 71 -9.95 7.63 -6.18
CA HIS A 71 -9.69 7.29 -4.78
C HIS A 71 -8.52 6.31 -4.67
N VAL A 72 -8.46 5.32 -5.57
CA VAL A 72 -7.38 4.33 -5.62
C VAL A 72 -6.04 5.00 -5.86
N LEU A 73 -5.96 5.92 -6.83
CA LEU A 73 -4.73 6.64 -7.13
C LEU A 73 -4.28 7.51 -5.94
N ILE A 74 -5.19 8.27 -5.32
CA ILE A 74 -4.86 9.11 -4.16
C ILE A 74 -4.31 8.26 -3.01
N ILE A 75 -4.99 7.15 -2.68
CA ILE A 75 -4.55 6.26 -1.59
C ILE A 75 -3.21 5.62 -1.92
N SER A 76 -3.02 5.16 -3.17
CA SER A 76 -1.77 4.52 -3.60
C SER A 76 -0.59 5.49 -3.47
N VAL A 77 -0.74 6.72 -3.97
CA VAL A 77 0.33 7.73 -3.87
C VAL A 77 0.60 8.13 -2.42
N LEU A 78 -0.43 8.31 -1.60
CA LEU A 78 -0.25 8.61 -0.17
C LEU A 78 0.45 7.47 0.57
N TRP A 79 0.17 6.22 0.21
CA TRP A 79 0.83 5.05 0.77
C TRP A 79 2.32 5.01 0.41
N GLU A 80 2.67 5.17 -0.87
CA GLU A 80 4.08 5.24 -1.29
C GLU A 80 4.85 6.38 -0.61
N ILE A 81 4.19 7.54 -0.40
CA ILE A 81 4.78 8.66 0.34
C ILE A 81 5.00 8.27 1.80
N TYR A 82 4.03 7.62 2.45
CA TYR A 82 4.14 7.17 3.83
C TYR A 82 5.32 6.20 4.02
N GLU A 83 5.53 5.29 3.08
CA GLU A 83 6.66 4.36 3.12
C GLU A 83 8.02 5.04 3.09
N LEU A 84 8.14 6.22 2.48
CA LEU A 84 9.38 6.98 2.50
C LEU A 84 9.74 7.54 3.88
N PHE A 85 8.78 7.60 4.81
CA PHE A 85 9.01 8.08 6.17
C PHE A 85 9.00 6.94 7.20
N THR A 86 8.58 5.74 6.82
CA THR A 86 8.56 4.61 7.73
C THR A 86 9.95 3.99 7.88
N HIS A 87 10.26 3.49 9.08
CA HIS A 87 11.56 2.89 9.40
C HIS A 87 11.58 1.38 9.17
N TYR A 88 10.43 0.77 8.86
CA TYR A 88 10.32 -0.66 8.63
C TYR A 88 10.98 -1.08 7.31
N GLU A 89 11.51 -2.31 7.28
CA GLU A 89 12.22 -2.87 6.12
C GLU A 89 11.35 -2.95 4.85
N TRP A 90 10.04 -3.19 5.01
CA TRP A 90 9.09 -3.23 3.90
C TRP A 90 8.95 -1.87 3.19
N GLY A 91 9.21 -0.75 3.86
CA GLY A 91 9.21 0.57 3.21
C GLY A 91 10.48 0.86 2.38
N ARG A 92 11.54 0.07 2.54
CA ARG A 92 12.90 0.33 2.00
C ARG A 92 13.15 -0.21 0.59
N GLU A 93 12.08 -0.33 -0.19
CA GLU A 93 12.09 -0.85 -1.55
C GLU A 93 12.61 0.17 -2.58
N SER A 94 12.84 -0.27 -3.82
CA SER A 94 13.32 0.60 -4.90
C SER A 94 12.25 1.55 -5.41
N TRP A 95 12.67 2.64 -6.05
CA TRP A 95 11.73 3.58 -6.69
C TRP A 95 10.84 2.92 -7.74
N LEU A 96 11.37 1.95 -8.49
CA LEU A 96 10.58 1.22 -9.47
C LEU A 96 9.58 0.27 -8.81
N ASN A 97 9.88 -0.33 -7.65
CA ASN A 97 8.92 -1.12 -6.88
C ASN A 97 7.70 -0.29 -6.49
N LYS A 98 7.94 0.90 -5.91
CA LYS A 98 6.89 1.85 -5.53
C LYS A 98 5.98 2.24 -6.70
N LEU A 99 6.58 2.48 -7.87
CA LEU A 99 5.82 2.76 -9.09
C LEU A 99 5.02 1.53 -9.56
N CYS A 100 5.62 0.35 -9.49
CA CYS A 100 4.95 -0.91 -9.80
C CYS A 100 3.78 -1.17 -8.85
N ASP A 101 3.90 -0.89 -7.56
CA ASP A 101 2.85 -1.08 -6.56
C ASP A 101 1.63 -0.20 -6.83
N ILE A 102 1.83 1.06 -7.23
CA ILE A 102 0.73 1.90 -7.75
C ILE A 102 0.07 1.23 -8.97
N GLY A 103 0.87 0.66 -9.88
CA GLY A 103 0.38 -0.10 -11.02
C GLY A 103 -0.41 -1.36 -10.63
N PHE A 104 0.05 -2.10 -9.62
CA PHE A 104 -0.64 -3.27 -9.07
C PHE A 104 -1.95 -2.89 -8.38
N ASN A 105 -1.98 -1.78 -7.63
CA ASN A 105 -3.19 -1.24 -7.01
C ASN A 105 -4.24 -0.89 -8.07
N VAL A 106 -3.83 -0.18 -9.13
CA VAL A 106 -4.72 0.19 -10.24
C VAL A 106 -5.21 -1.04 -10.99
N SER A 107 -4.30 -1.94 -11.36
CA SER A 107 -4.66 -3.15 -12.13
C SER A 107 -5.55 -4.10 -11.33
N GLY A 108 -5.26 -4.32 -10.04
CA GLY A 108 -6.11 -5.09 -9.13
C GLY A 108 -7.52 -4.52 -9.04
N PHE A 109 -7.64 -3.19 -8.90
CA PHE A 109 -8.93 -2.54 -8.89
C PHE A 109 -9.72 -2.72 -10.20
N TYR A 110 -9.07 -2.52 -11.36
CA TYR A 110 -9.71 -2.74 -12.66
C TYR A 110 -10.11 -4.20 -12.87
N PHE A 111 -9.23 -5.13 -12.49
CA PHE A 111 -9.48 -6.57 -12.60
C PHE A 111 -10.70 -6.97 -11.78
N GLY A 112 -10.79 -6.54 -10.53
CA GLY A 112 -11.95 -6.82 -9.70
C GLY A 112 -13.24 -6.17 -10.23
N ARG A 113 -13.18 -4.96 -10.80
CA ARG A 113 -14.33 -4.35 -11.50
C ARG A 113 -14.79 -5.17 -12.71
N MET A 114 -13.84 -5.69 -13.49
CA MET A 114 -14.13 -6.55 -14.63
C MET A 114 -14.84 -7.83 -14.19
N LEU A 115 -14.38 -8.47 -13.10
CA LEU A 115 -15.03 -9.65 -12.54
C LEU A 115 -16.47 -9.35 -12.12
N ILE A 116 -16.71 -8.28 -11.36
CA ILE A 116 -18.07 -7.91 -10.92
C ILE A 116 -19.01 -7.66 -12.11
N ARG A 117 -18.50 -7.04 -13.19
CA ARG A 117 -19.30 -6.80 -14.41
C ARG A 117 -19.66 -8.09 -15.14
N LYS A 118 -18.86 -9.13 -15.04
CA LYS A 118 -19.12 -10.43 -15.67
C LYS A 118 -20.22 -11.22 -14.96
N TYR A 119 -20.38 -11.03 -13.65
CA TYR A 119 -21.35 -11.77 -12.81
C TYR A 119 -22.62 -10.97 -12.50
N ARG A 120 -22.81 -9.79 -13.08
CA ARG A 120 -24.04 -9.01 -13.00
C ARG A 120 -24.76 -9.05 -14.34
#